data_AF-A0A2K3LCD8-F1
#
_entry.id   AF-A0A2K3LCD8-F1
#
_cell.length_a   1.000
_cell.length_b   1.000
_cell.length_c   1.000
_cell.angle_alpha   90.00
_cell.angle_beta   90.00
_cell.angle_gamma   90.00
#
_symmetry.space_group_name_H-M   'P 1'
#
loop_
_entity.id
_entity.type
_entity.pdbx_description
1 polymer ?
#
loop_
_entity_poly.entity_id
_entity_poly.type
_entity_poly.pdbx_seq_one_letter_code
_entity_poly.pdbx_strand_id
1 'polypeptide(L)'
;VSLIKKVTEQVRLLAKDENEKLTETSLYDVIPPYDQARALGKTNIDVDRIASGLPCGSEGFLLMYARWKKLERDLYNERKERFDITQIPDVYDSCKYDLLHNAHLNLDGLDELFKVAQVCYVRKFRAQLTG
;
A
#
# COMPACT_ATOMS: atom_id res chain seq x y z
N VAL A 1 -12.81 -4.97 -10.21
CA VAL A 1 -12.59 -4.29 -8.91
C VAL A 1 -12.37 -5.24 -7.75
N SER A 2 -12.72 -6.53 -7.84
CA SER A 2 -12.57 -7.52 -6.76
C SER A 2 -11.15 -7.62 -6.19
N LEU A 3 -10.13 -7.69 -7.05
CA LEU A 3 -8.72 -7.83 -6.64
C LEU A 3 -8.22 -6.64 -5.80
N ILE A 4 -8.43 -5.41 -6.27
CA ILE A 4 -8.01 -4.23 -5.51
C ILE A 4 -8.78 -4.09 -4.20
N LYS A 5 -10.07 -4.42 -4.17
CA LYS A 5 -10.87 -4.45 -2.93
C LYS A 5 -10.31 -5.47 -1.93
N LYS A 6 -9.88 -6.64 -2.41
CA LYS A 6 -9.26 -7.69 -1.59
C LYS A 6 -7.94 -7.21 -0.96
N VAL A 7 -7.09 -6.52 -1.72
CA VAL A 7 -5.84 -5.94 -1.18
C VAL A 7 -6.15 -4.85 -0.16
N THR A 8 -7.03 -3.89 -0.50
CA THR A 8 -7.42 -2.79 0.39
C THR A 8 -7.96 -3.30 1.73
N GLU A 9 -8.77 -4.36 1.71
CA GLU A 9 -9.35 -4.92 2.92
C GLU A 9 -8.31 -5.58 3.83
N GLN A 10 -7.33 -6.29 3.26
CA GLN A 10 -6.23 -6.86 4.05
C GLN A 10 -5.41 -5.77 4.73
N VAL A 11 -5.07 -4.70 4.02
CA VAL A 11 -4.33 -3.56 4.58
C VAL A 11 -5.15 -2.84 5.66
N ARG A 12 -6.48 -2.78 5.51
CA ARG A 12 -7.38 -2.24 6.54
C ARG A 12 -7.29 -3.01 7.85
N LEU A 13 -7.23 -4.34 7.78
CA LEU A 13 -7.09 -5.20 8.97
C LEU A 13 -5.73 -4.96 9.64
N LEU A 14 -4.64 -4.94 8.87
CA LEU A 14 -3.30 -4.63 9.39
C LEU A 14 -3.25 -3.25 10.09
N ALA A 15 -3.93 -2.25 9.54
CA ALA A 15 -4.00 -0.91 10.14
C ALA A 15 -4.78 -0.89 11.47
N LYS A 16 -5.80 -1.73 11.62
CA LYS A 16 -6.54 -1.86 12.88
C LYS A 16 -5.70 -2.54 13.95
N ASP A 17 -5.05 -3.64 13.60
CA ASP A 17 -4.19 -4.39 14.50
C ASP A 17 -3.02 -3.54 15.02
N GLU A 18 -2.42 -2.70 14.15
CA GLU A 18 -1.39 -1.74 14.56
C GLU A 18 -1.93 -0.72 15.57
N ASN A 19 -3.13 -0.17 15.32
CA ASN A 19 -3.75 0.78 16.24
C ASN A 19 -4.11 0.15 17.58
N GLU A 20 -4.63 -1.08 17.60
CA GLU A 20 -4.95 -1.82 18.83
C GLU A 20 -3.68 -2.09 19.67
N LYS A 21 -2.59 -2.58 19.04
CA LYS A 21 -1.30 -2.78 19.71
C LYS A 21 -0.72 -1.47 20.28
N LEU A 22 -0.84 -0.36 19.54
CA LEU A 22 -0.40 0.95 20.02
C LEU A 22 -1.24 1.42 21.22
N THR A 23 -2.56 1.20 21.19
CA THR A 23 -3.43 1.54 22.32
C THR A 23 -3.15 0.69 23.56
N GLU A 24 -2.88 -0.61 23.38
CA GLU A 24 -2.47 -1.49 24.49
C GLU A 24 -1.13 -1.05 25.06
N THR A 25 -0.12 -0.82 24.22
CA THR A 25 1.22 -0.36 24.68
C THR A 25 1.15 0.99 25.40
N SER A 26 0.37 1.94 24.86
CA SER A 26 0.19 3.27 25.45
C SER A 26 -0.54 3.28 26.80
N LEU A 27 -1.31 2.24 27.14
CA LEU A 27 -1.99 2.14 28.43
C LEU A 27 -1.03 1.74 29.57
N TYR A 28 0.14 1.18 29.25
CA TYR A 28 1.13 0.74 30.24
C TYR A 28 2.39 1.62 30.30
N ASP A 29 2.59 2.51 29.32
CA ASP A 29 3.76 3.38 29.26
C ASP A 29 3.50 4.78 29.82
N VAL A 30 4.11 5.08 30.98
CA VAL A 30 4.24 6.44 31.52
C VAL A 30 5.12 7.25 30.57
N ILE A 31 4.51 8.19 29.85
CA ILE A 31 5.16 9.06 28.86
C ILE A 31 6.34 9.84 29.50
N PRO A 32 7.61 9.62 29.09
CA PRO A 32 8.71 10.48 29.49
C PRO A 32 8.62 11.84 28.78
N PRO A 33 8.98 12.97 29.43
CA PRO A 33 8.90 14.27 28.80
C PRO A 33 9.98 14.47 27.73
N TYR A 34 9.50 14.75 26.52
CA TYR A 34 10.16 15.43 25.39
C TYR A 34 11.09 14.63 24.45
N ASP A 35 10.60 14.63 23.21
CA ASP A 35 11.20 14.36 21.91
C ASP A 35 12.71 14.62 21.75
N GLN A 36 13.45 13.60 21.33
CA GLN A 36 14.74 13.75 20.66
C GLN A 36 14.72 13.01 19.32
N ALA A 37 14.24 13.68 18.28
CA ALA A 37 14.36 13.20 16.91
C ALA A 37 15.81 13.31 16.43
N ARG A 38 16.54 12.19 16.44
CA ARG A 38 17.88 12.09 15.86
C ARG A 38 17.78 11.50 14.45
N ALA A 39 17.62 12.37 13.45
CA ALA A 39 17.65 11.98 12.05
C ALA A 39 19.06 11.51 11.65
N LEU A 40 19.29 10.20 11.65
CA LEU A 40 20.44 9.57 11.03
C LEU A 40 19.95 8.89 9.76
N GLY A 41 20.37 9.42 8.60
CA GLY A 41 20.14 8.81 7.30
C GLY A 41 20.66 7.39 7.27
N LYS A 42 19.77 6.44 7.55
CA LYS A 42 20.07 5.02 7.64
C LYS A 42 19.24 4.31 6.57
N THR A 43 19.93 3.86 5.54
CA THR A 43 19.43 2.83 4.62
C THR A 43 19.00 1.54 5.35
N ASN A 44 19.32 1.41 6.65
CA ASN A 44 18.91 0.29 7.50
C ASN A 44 17.52 0.46 8.14
N ILE A 45 16.91 1.65 8.07
CA ILE A 45 15.59 1.89 8.68
C ILE A 45 14.53 0.96 8.07
N ASP A 46 14.57 0.77 6.76
CA ASP A 46 13.62 -0.11 6.08
C ASP A 46 13.81 -1.58 6.48
N VAL A 47 15.05 -2.02 6.72
CA VAL A 47 15.35 -3.39 7.15
C VAL A 47 14.76 -3.66 8.53
N ASP A 48 14.95 -2.76 9.49
CA ASP A 48 14.41 -2.89 10.85
C ASP A 48 12.87 -2.85 10.85
N ARG A 49 12.28 -2.02 9.99
CA ARG A 49 10.82 -1.93 9.80
C ARG A 49 10.25 -3.22 9.21
N ILE A 50 10.85 -3.72 8.13
CA ILE A 50 10.45 -4.99 7.49
C ILE A 50 10.57 -6.14 8.49
N ALA A 51 11.66 -6.21 9.25
CA ALA A 51 11.86 -7.21 10.30
C ALA A 51 10.81 -7.12 11.42
N SER A 52 10.30 -5.92 11.69
CA SER A 52 9.22 -5.66 12.65
C SER A 52 7.82 -5.87 12.06
N GLY A 53 7.73 -6.30 10.79
CA GLY A 53 6.45 -6.51 10.10
C GLY A 53 5.76 -5.23 9.63
N LEU A 54 6.44 -4.09 9.64
CA LEU A 54 5.90 -2.79 9.21
C LEU A 54 6.11 -2.57 7.71
N PRO A 55 5.31 -1.71 7.05
CA PRO A 55 5.56 -1.33 5.66
C PRO A 55 6.92 -0.62 5.50
N CYS A 56 7.60 -0.93 4.40
CA CYS A 56 8.84 -0.31 3.97
C CYS A 56 8.64 1.20 3.72
N GLY A 57 9.71 1.98 3.91
CA GLY A 57 9.67 3.44 3.84
C GLY A 57 9.04 4.05 5.08
N SER A 58 8.75 5.34 5.02
CA SER A 58 8.13 6.07 6.13
C SER A 58 6.60 5.87 6.23
N GLU A 59 6.02 4.92 5.49
CA GLU A 59 4.58 4.65 5.47
C GLU A 59 4.19 3.69 6.62
N GLY A 60 3.22 4.07 7.47
CA GLY A 60 2.55 3.16 8.41
C GLY A 60 1.31 2.49 7.78
N PHE A 61 0.70 1.49 8.42
CA PHE A 61 -0.40 0.75 7.79
C PHE A 61 -1.62 1.63 7.49
N LEU A 62 -1.87 2.66 8.30
CA LEU A 62 -2.95 3.62 8.05
C LEU A 62 -2.76 4.40 6.74
N LEU A 63 -1.53 4.81 6.44
CA LEU A 63 -1.21 5.52 5.20
C LEU A 63 -1.25 4.55 4.01
N MET A 64 -0.74 3.33 4.19
CA MET A 64 -0.84 2.25 3.20
C MET A 64 -2.29 1.96 2.84
N TYR A 65 -3.17 1.89 3.85
CA TYR A 65 -4.61 1.72 3.64
C TYR A 65 -5.21 2.90 2.88
N ALA A 66 -4.88 4.13 3.25
CA ALA A 66 -5.37 5.33 2.56
C ALA A 66 -4.98 5.34 1.07
N ARG A 67 -3.74 4.94 0.76
CA ARG A 67 -3.24 4.77 -0.62
C ARG A 67 -4.06 3.74 -1.40
N TRP A 68 -4.21 2.53 -0.87
CA TRP A 68 -4.98 1.46 -1.53
C TRP A 68 -6.46 1.82 -1.67
N LYS A 69 -7.06 2.48 -0.66
CA LYS A 69 -8.46 2.91 -0.70
C LYS A 69 -8.71 3.98 -1.74
N LYS A 70 -7.77 4.91 -1.91
CA LYS A 70 -7.82 5.92 -2.97
C LYS A 70 -7.81 5.25 -4.34
N LEU A 71 -6.88 4.31 -4.59
CA LEU A 71 -6.80 3.59 -5.86
C LEU A 71 -8.06 2.76 -6.13
N GLU A 72 -8.62 2.09 -5.12
CA GLU A 72 -9.88 1.35 -5.25
C GLU A 72 -11.02 2.25 -5.77
N ARG A 73 -11.16 3.44 -5.16
CA ARG A 73 -12.19 4.42 -5.51
C ARG A 73 -11.96 5.02 -6.89
N ASP A 74 -10.72 5.39 -7.20
CA ASP A 74 -10.39 6.12 -8.41
C ASP A 74 -10.40 5.18 -9.64
N LEU A 75 -10.08 3.88 -9.46
CA LEU A 75 -10.02 2.90 -10.55
C LEU A 75 -11.38 2.58 -11.19
N TYR A 76 -12.48 2.59 -10.42
CA TYR A 76 -13.80 2.23 -10.92
C TYR A 76 -14.85 3.28 -10.56
N ASN A 77 -15.44 3.88 -11.60
CA ASN A 77 -16.52 4.84 -11.44
C ASN A 77 -17.85 4.10 -11.32
N GLU A 78 -18.37 3.98 -10.10
CA GLU A 78 -19.64 3.29 -9.84
C GLU A 78 -20.84 3.96 -10.53
N ARG A 79 -20.84 5.29 -10.67
CA ARG A 79 -21.95 6.02 -11.34
C ARG A 79 -22.00 5.77 -12.84
N LYS A 80 -20.85 5.57 -13.47
CA LYS A 80 -20.72 5.35 -14.93
C LYS A 80 -20.54 3.88 -15.30
N GLU A 81 -20.45 3.00 -14.30
CA GLU A 81 -20.14 1.57 -14.45
C GLU A 81 -18.93 1.29 -15.35
N ARG A 82 -17.87 2.09 -15.21
CA ARG A 82 -16.69 2.02 -16.07
C ARG A 82 -15.40 2.17 -15.29
N PHE A 83 -14.37 1.45 -15.76
CA PHE A 83 -13.00 1.60 -15.28
C PHE A 83 -12.37 2.87 -15.81
N ASP A 84 -11.68 3.59 -14.93
CA ASP A 84 -10.83 4.71 -15.32
C ASP A 84 -9.43 4.19 -15.67
N ILE A 85 -9.21 3.98 -16.97
CA ILE A 85 -7.93 3.51 -17.52
C ILE A 85 -6.77 4.49 -17.28
N THR A 86 -7.05 5.73 -16.85
CA THR A 86 -6.02 6.69 -16.47
C THR A 86 -5.29 6.27 -15.20
N GLN A 87 -5.93 5.49 -14.33
CA GLN A 87 -5.41 5.05 -13.03
C GLN A 87 -4.53 3.78 -13.11
N ILE A 88 -4.48 3.12 -14.26
CA ILE A 88 -3.68 1.88 -14.45
C ILE A 88 -2.18 2.05 -14.12
N PRO A 89 -1.50 3.14 -14.50
CA PRO A 89 -0.12 3.41 -14.07
C PRO A 89 0.05 3.38 -12.55
N ASP A 90 -0.79 4.11 -11.81
CA ASP A 90 -0.67 4.22 -10.36
C ASP A 90 -0.94 2.88 -9.65
N VAL A 91 -1.91 2.10 -10.16
CA VAL A 91 -2.18 0.75 -9.67
C VAL A 91 -1.00 -0.18 -9.95
N TYR A 92 -0.43 -0.14 -11.16
CA TYR A 92 0.73 -0.94 -11.53
C TYR A 92 1.95 -0.62 -10.65
N ASP A 93 2.27 0.67 -10.48
CA ASP A 93 3.42 1.10 -9.70
C ASP A 93 3.26 0.76 -8.22
N SER A 94 2.06 0.92 -7.67
CA SER A 94 1.76 0.52 -6.28
C SER A 94 1.90 -0.99 -6.08
N CYS A 95 1.39 -1.81 -7.02
CA CYS A 95 1.56 -3.26 -6.96
C CYS A 95 3.03 -3.66 -7.01
N LYS A 96 3.78 -3.06 -7.95
CA LYS A 96 5.20 -3.35 -8.14
C LYS A 96 6.01 -2.99 -6.89
N TYR A 97 5.74 -1.83 -6.30
CA TYR A 97 6.39 -1.37 -5.09
C TYR A 97 6.12 -2.33 -3.93
N ASP A 98 4.85 -2.67 -3.69
CA ASP A 98 4.48 -3.54 -2.58
C ASP A 98 4.99 -4.99 -2.77
N LEU A 99 5.05 -5.51 -4.00
CA LEU A 99 5.68 -6.80 -4.28
C LEU A 99 7.19 -6.81 -4.06
N LEU A 100 7.88 -5.68 -4.30
CA LEU A 100 9.33 -5.60 -4.17
C LEU A 100 9.77 -5.32 -2.73
N HIS A 101 9.03 -4.46 -2.04
CA HIS A 101 9.44 -3.90 -0.75
C HIS A 101 8.58 -4.37 0.43
N ASN A 102 7.35 -4.81 0.16
CA ASN A 102 6.36 -5.19 1.17
C ASN A 102 5.92 -6.66 1.05
N ALA A 103 6.73 -7.51 0.41
CA ALA A 103 6.41 -8.92 0.21
C ALA A 103 6.20 -9.68 1.53
N HIS A 104 6.86 -9.25 2.61
CA HIS A 104 6.72 -9.81 3.96
C HIS A 104 5.30 -9.68 4.53
N LEU A 105 4.49 -8.75 4.00
CA LEU A 105 3.09 -8.58 4.40
C LEU A 105 2.16 -9.67 3.84
N ASN A 106 2.63 -10.47 2.87
CA ASN A 106 1.89 -11.60 2.28
C ASN A 106 0.46 -11.23 1.83
N LEU A 107 0.32 -10.10 1.12
CA LEU A 107 -0.99 -9.62 0.65
C LEU A 107 -1.53 -10.53 -0.46
N ASP A 108 -2.59 -11.27 -0.16
CA ASP A 108 -3.20 -12.23 -1.06
C ASP A 108 -3.83 -11.55 -2.28
N GLY A 109 -3.49 -12.04 -3.48
CA GLY A 109 -4.01 -11.54 -4.75
C GLY A 109 -3.32 -10.27 -5.28
N LEU A 110 -2.28 -9.77 -4.59
CA LEU A 110 -1.47 -8.66 -5.07
C LEU A 110 -0.71 -9.02 -6.36
N ASP A 111 -0.20 -10.24 -6.46
CA ASP A 111 0.51 -10.74 -7.65
C ASP A 111 -0.44 -10.86 -8.87
N GLU A 112 -1.68 -11.30 -8.64
CA GLU A 112 -2.72 -11.37 -9.67
C GLU A 112 -3.12 -9.96 -10.13
N LEU A 113 -3.32 -9.03 -9.18
CA LEU A 113 -3.60 -7.64 -9.49
C LEU A 113 -2.47 -7.01 -10.31
N PHE A 114 -1.21 -7.28 -9.94
CA PHE A 114 -0.04 -6.83 -10.69
C PHE A 114 -0.03 -7.34 -12.13
N LYS A 115 -0.27 -8.64 -12.34
CA LYS A 115 -0.33 -9.24 -13.69
C LYS A 115 -1.39 -8.58 -14.56
N VAL A 116 -2.59 -8.35 -14.01
CA VAL A 116 -3.68 -7.67 -14.73
C VAL A 116 -3.31 -6.23 -15.04
N ALA A 117 -2.78 -5.48 -14.06
CA ALA A 117 -2.36 -4.10 -14.24
C ALA A 117 -1.26 -3.96 -15.29
N GLN A 118 -0.28 -4.88 -15.30
CA GLN A 118 0.80 -4.92 -16.28
C GLN A 118 0.28 -5.10 -17.71
N VAL A 119 -0.63 -6.05 -17.94
CA VAL A 119 -1.23 -6.26 -19.26
C VAL A 119 -1.97 -5.01 -19.72
N CYS A 120 -2.75 -4.39 -18.85
CA CYS A 120 -3.46 -3.14 -19.15
C CYS A 120 -2.50 -1.98 -19.45
N TYR A 121 -1.41 -1.86 -18.69
CA TYR A 121 -0.40 -0.82 -18.87
C TYR A 121 0.30 -0.94 -20.23
N VAL A 122 0.74 -2.16 -20.60
CA VAL A 122 1.38 -2.43 -21.91
C VAL A 122 0.42 -2.14 -23.06
N ARG A 123 -0.87 -2.53 -22.93
CA ARG A 123 -1.88 -2.23 -23.95
C ARG A 123 -2.08 -0.73 -24.14
N LYS A 124 -2.15 0.02 -23.04
CA LYS A 124 -2.26 1.48 -23.08
C LYS A 124 -1.05 2.13 -23.76
N PHE A 125 0.16 1.71 -23.39
CA PHE A 125 1.38 2.22 -23.99
C PHE A 125 1.46 1.92 -25.50
N ARG A 126 1.10 0.69 -25.93
CA ARG A 126 1.05 0.34 -27.35
C ARG A 126 0.06 1.19 -28.14
N ALA A 127 -1.13 1.45 -27.59
CA ALA A 127 -2.13 2.29 -28.25
C ALA A 127 -1.64 3.73 -28.50
N GLN A 128 -0.74 4.25 -27.67
CA GLN A 128 -0.14 5.58 -27.84
C GLN A 128 0.95 5.62 -28.93
N LEU A 129 1.55 4.47 -29.28
CA LEU A 129 2.59 4.38 -30.32
C LEU A 129 2.02 4.10 -31.71
N THR A 130 0.80 3.59 -31.79
CA THR A 130 0.13 3.20 -33.05
C THR A 130 -0.91 4.22 -33.52
N GLY A 131 -1.05 5.35 -32.84
CA GLY A 131 -1.92 6.47 -33.21
C GLY A 131 -1.12 7.70 -33.56
#